data_AF-A0AAE5TTI3-F1
#
_entry.id   AF-A0AAE5TTI3-F1
#
_cell.length_a   1.000
_cell.length_b   1.000
_cell.length_c   1.000
_cell.angle_alpha   90.00
_cell.angle_beta   90.00
_cell.angle_gamma   90.00
#
_symmetry.space_group_name_H-M   'P 1'
#
loop_
_entity.id
_entity.type
_entity.pdbx_description
1 polymer ?
#
loop_
_entity_poly.entity_id
_entity_poly.type
_entity_poly.pdbx_seq_one_letter_code
_entity_poly.pdbx_strand_id
1 'polypeptide(L)'
;MAIRDRFSKKLNCPQCGNEGFAEASEIDDPKRKHPDFKVDQLPRGFGVQRPSNHQESFMLKCECGRKFPFRSLAEAAAERR
;
A
#
# COMPACT_ATOMS: atom_id res chain seq x y z
N MET A 1 -22.69 2.42 6.99
CA MET A 1 -21.56 3.32 6.69
C MET A 1 -20.40 2.41 6.37
N ALA A 2 -19.92 2.38 5.14
CA ALA A 2 -18.68 1.66 4.83
C ALA A 2 -17.54 2.47 5.45
N ILE A 3 -16.78 1.89 6.35
CA ILE A 3 -15.58 2.52 6.89
C ILE A 3 -14.54 2.43 5.77
N ARG A 4 -14.09 3.59 5.31
CA ARG A 4 -13.03 3.71 4.32
C ARG A 4 -11.77 4.09 5.06
N ASP A 5 -10.92 3.12 5.31
CA ASP A 5 -9.62 3.35 5.93
C ASP A 5 -8.68 3.95 4.91
N ARG A 6 -8.09 5.09 5.25
CA ARG A 6 -7.10 5.77 4.43
C ARG A 6 -5.72 5.55 5.04
N PHE A 7 -4.81 5.09 4.22
CA PHE A 7 -3.44 4.76 4.59
C PHE A 7 -2.49 5.69 3.84
N SER A 8 -1.67 6.41 4.59
CA SER A 8 -0.57 7.21 4.04
C SER A 8 0.73 6.57 4.48
N LYS A 9 1.49 6.01 3.54
CA LYS A 9 2.79 5.40 3.83
C LYS A 9 3.93 6.22 3.23
N LYS A 10 4.91 6.57 4.08
CA LYS A 10 6.18 7.11 3.59
C LYS A 10 6.99 5.98 2.95
N LEU A 11 7.26 6.10 1.66
CA LEU A 11 8.15 5.25 0.91
C LEU A 11 9.51 5.92 0.81
N ASN A 12 10.57 5.14 1.06
CA ASN A 12 11.95 5.55 0.84
C ASN A 12 12.68 4.44 0.10
N CYS A 13 13.26 4.77 -1.05
CA CYS A 13 14.06 3.83 -1.83
C CYS A 13 15.55 3.99 -1.48
N PRO A 14 16.18 3.03 -0.78
CA PRO A 14 17.59 3.14 -0.41
C PRO A 14 18.55 3.03 -1.60
N GLN A 15 18.07 2.59 -2.77
CA GLN A 15 18.92 2.38 -3.96
C GLN A 15 19.09 3.64 -4.82
N CYS A 16 18.05 4.46 -4.93
CA CYS A 16 18.07 5.68 -5.77
C CYS A 16 17.76 6.96 -4.98
N GLY A 17 17.43 6.85 -3.69
CA GLY A 17 17.11 7.99 -2.84
C GLY A 17 15.69 8.53 -3.01
N ASN A 18 14.88 7.99 -3.92
CA ASN A 18 13.51 8.44 -4.10
C ASN A 18 12.70 8.27 -2.81
N GLU A 19 12.09 9.35 -2.36
CA GLU A 19 11.20 9.36 -1.22
C GLU A 19 9.87 10.03 -1.57
N GLY A 20 8.82 9.62 -0.87
CA GLY A 20 7.54 10.29 -0.96
C GLY A 20 6.45 9.55 -0.22
N PHE A 21 5.24 10.09 -0.30
CA PHE A 21 4.07 9.51 0.36
C PHE A 21 3.21 8.80 -0.68
N ALA A 22 2.90 7.54 -0.41
CA ALA A 22 1.87 6.81 -1.13
C ALA A 22 0.59 6.83 -0.31
N GLU A 23 -0.50 7.21 -0.94
CA GLU A 23 -1.83 7.21 -0.34
C GLU A 23 -2.65 6.09 -0.92
N ALA A 24 -3.32 5.36 -0.05
CA ALA A 24 -4.20 4.27 -0.42
C ALA A 24 -5.46 4.30 0.43
N SER A 25 -6.53 3.76 -0.13
CA SER A 25 -7.80 3.58 0.55
C SER A 25 -8.17 2.10 0.52
N GLU A 26 -8.64 1.59 1.65
CA GLU A 26 -9.31 0.30 1.74
C GLU A 26 -10.75 0.48 2.16
N ILE A 27 -11.62 -0.38 1.66
CA ILE A 27 -12.97 -0.52 2.19
C ILE A 27 -12.97 -1.79 3.05
N ASP A 28 -12.88 -1.62 4.36
CA ASP A 28 -13.11 -2.68 5.33
C ASP A 28 -14.60 -2.69 5.68
N ASP A 29 -15.35 -3.50 4.93
CA ASP A 29 -16.78 -3.70 5.19
C ASP A 29 -17.00 -5.16 5.60
N PRO A 30 -17.55 -5.42 6.81
CA PRO A 30 -17.73 -6.78 7.31
C PRO A 30 -18.74 -7.60 6.49
N LYS A 31 -19.52 -6.98 5.59
CA LYS A 31 -20.42 -7.67 4.66
C LYS A 31 -19.74 -8.04 3.35
N ARG A 32 -18.53 -7.54 3.08
CA ARG A 32 -17.74 -7.90 1.90
C ARG A 32 -16.85 -9.10 2.19
N LYS A 33 -16.77 -10.02 1.23
CA LYS A 33 -15.85 -11.17 1.29
C LYS A 33 -14.37 -10.78 1.20
N HIS A 34 -14.07 -9.64 0.59
CA HIS A 34 -12.71 -9.16 0.37
C HIS A 34 -12.63 -7.64 0.57
N PRO A 35 -11.55 -7.14 1.21
CA PRO A 35 -11.27 -5.71 1.26
C PRO A 35 -11.06 -5.17 -0.16
N ASP A 36 -11.47 -3.93 -0.40
CA ASP A 36 -11.23 -3.23 -1.69
C ASP A 36 -10.04 -2.29 -1.52
N PHE A 37 -8.82 -2.85 -1.46
CA PHE A 37 -7.61 -2.05 -1.35
C PHE A 37 -7.22 -1.41 -2.69
N LYS A 38 -7.02 -0.09 -2.68
CA LYS A 38 -6.60 0.69 -3.85
C LYS A 38 -5.59 1.75 -3.45
N VAL A 39 -4.55 1.91 -4.25
CA VAL A 39 -3.61 3.02 -4.12
C VAL A 39 -4.13 4.19 -4.95
N ASP A 40 -4.51 5.27 -4.29
CA ASP A 40 -5.07 6.47 -4.91
C ASP A 40 -3.96 7.40 -5.42
N GLN A 41 -2.87 7.51 -4.67
CA GLN A 41 -1.71 8.33 -5.04
C GLN A 41 -0.41 7.59 -4.83
N LEU A 42 0.50 7.75 -5.79
CA LEU A 42 1.87 7.27 -5.70
C LEU A 42 2.85 8.42 -5.81
N PRO A 43 3.96 8.38 -5.04
CA PRO A 43 5.02 9.36 -5.19
C PRO A 43 5.71 9.17 -6.53
N ARG A 44 6.26 10.26 -7.06
CA ARG A 44 7.05 10.25 -8.29
C ARG A 44 8.22 9.28 -8.14
N GLY A 45 8.56 8.52 -9.19
CA GLY A 45 9.58 7.48 -9.06
C GLY A 45 9.04 6.13 -8.62
N PHE A 46 7.75 6.02 -8.25
CA PHE A 46 7.13 4.76 -7.83
C PHE A 46 5.90 4.45 -8.67
N GLY A 47 5.72 3.16 -8.96
CA GLY A 47 4.61 2.63 -9.73
C GLY A 47 4.04 1.37 -9.08
N VAL A 48 2.82 1.02 -9.48
CA VAL A 48 2.21 -0.27 -9.10
C VAL A 48 2.86 -1.38 -9.90
N GLN A 49 3.45 -2.37 -9.24
CA GLN A 49 3.98 -3.56 -9.89
C GLN A 49 2.96 -4.68 -9.94
N ARG A 50 2.27 -4.91 -8.81
CA ARG A 50 1.24 -5.94 -8.71
C ARG A 50 0.06 -5.39 -7.90
N PRO A 51 -1.05 -5.04 -8.56
CA PRO A 51 -2.26 -4.66 -7.84
C PRO A 51 -2.83 -5.89 -7.11
N SER A 52 -3.42 -5.66 -5.94
CA SER A 52 -4.08 -6.69 -5.14
C SER A 52 -5.18 -6.04 -4.32
N ASN A 53 -6.21 -6.82 -4.01
CA ASN A 53 -7.30 -6.39 -3.12
C ASN A 53 -6.86 -6.36 -1.65
N HIS A 54 -5.70 -6.93 -1.32
CA HIS A 54 -5.14 -6.96 0.03
C HIS A 54 -3.88 -6.11 0.12
N GLN A 55 -3.82 -5.24 1.14
CA GLN A 55 -2.66 -4.39 1.46
C GLN A 55 -1.32 -5.14 1.51
N GLU A 56 -1.32 -6.33 2.13
CA GLU A 56 -0.12 -7.18 2.31
C GLU A 56 0.43 -7.75 0.99
N SER A 57 -0.45 -7.95 0.01
CA SER A 57 -0.12 -8.53 -1.29
C SER A 57 0.14 -7.47 -2.37
N PHE A 58 -0.16 -6.20 -2.08
CA PHE A 58 0.04 -5.11 -3.01
C PHE A 58 1.52 -4.75 -3.12
N MET A 59 2.05 -4.85 -4.34
CA MET A 59 3.47 -4.60 -4.59
C MET A 59 3.67 -3.33 -5.39
N LEU A 60 4.53 -2.47 -4.87
CA LEU A 60 5.05 -1.29 -5.50
C LEU A 60 6.42 -1.56 -6.10
N LYS A 61 6.76 -0.85 -7.17
CA LYS A 61 8.09 -0.85 -7.77
C LYS A 61 8.55 0.58 -7.96
N CYS A 62 9.77 0.84 -7.52
CA CYS A 62 10.46 2.07 -7.86
C CYS A 62 11.02 2.00 -9.28
N GLU A 63 11.14 3.14 -9.96
CA GLU A 63 11.73 3.26 -11.29
C GLU A 63 13.16 2.69 -11.36
N CYS A 64 13.91 2.68 -10.25
CA CYS A 64 15.22 2.04 -10.18
C CYS A 64 15.18 0.50 -10.24
N GLY A 65 13.99 -0.10 -10.26
CA GLY A 65 13.78 -1.55 -10.35
C GLY A 65 13.44 -2.23 -9.03
N ARG A 66 13.60 -1.56 -7.89
CA ARG A 66 13.40 -2.16 -6.57
C ARG A 66 11.92 -2.28 -6.22
N LYS A 67 11.53 -3.43 -5.67
CA LYS A 67 10.14 -3.76 -5.33
C LYS A 67 9.93 -3.66 -3.82
N PHE A 68 8.77 -3.17 -3.42
CA PHE A 68 8.41 -2.96 -2.01
C PHE A 68 6.94 -3.36 -1.79
N PRO A 69 6.61 -4.02 -0.68
CA PRO A 69 5.21 -4.23 -0.30
C PRO A 69 4.60 -2.92 0.20
N PHE A 70 3.32 -2.70 -0.08
CA PHE A 70 2.59 -1.52 0.43
C PHE A 70 2.54 -1.55 1.95
N ARG A 71 2.11 -2.64 2.59
CA ARG A 71 2.19 -2.80 4.05
C ARG A 71 3.27 -3.81 4.43
N SER A 72 4.06 -3.50 5.44
CA SER A 72 5.05 -4.44 5.97
C SER A 72 4.32 -5.51 6.80
N LEU A 73 4.75 -6.78 6.77
CA LEU A 73 4.14 -7.85 7.58
C LEU A 73 4.04 -7.50 9.08
N ALA A 74 5.01 -6.74 9.60
CA ALA A 74 5.00 -6.25 10.97
C ALA A 74 3.86 -5.24 11.27
N GLU A 75 3.54 -4.37 10.32
CA GLU A 75 2.44 -3.40 10.46
C GLU A 75 1.08 -4.09 10.32
N ALA A 76 0.98 -5.14 9.50
CA ALA A 76 -0.24 -5.95 9.35
C ALA A 76 -0.55 -6.78 10.60
N ALA A 77 0.48 -7.23 11.32
CA ALA A 77 0.30 -7.96 12.57
C ALA A 77 -0.16 -7.08 13.74
N ALA A 78 0.18 -5.79 13.74
CA ALA A 78 -0.15 -4.85 14.82
C ALA A 78 -1.65 -4.49 14.89
N GLU A 79 -2.39 -4.58 13.79
CA GLU A 79 -3.82 -4.23 13.72
C GLU A 79 -4.76 -5.41 14.00
N ARG A 80 -4.20 -6.62 14.13
CA ARG A 80 -4.94 -7.84 14.52
C ARG A 80 -4.97 -8.08 16.03
N ARG A 81 -4.62 -7.09 16.86
CA ARG A 81 -4.46 -7.26 18.32
C ARG A 81 -5.44 -6.43 19.12
#